data_AF-A0AB34JLT6-F1
#
_entry.id   AF-A0AB34JLT6-F1
#
_cell.length_a   1.000
_cell.length_b   1.000
_cell.length_c   1.000
_cell.angle_alpha   90.00
_cell.angle_beta   90.00
_cell.angle_gamma   90.00
#
_symmetry.space_group_name_H-M   'P 1'
#
loop_
_entity.id
_entity.type
_entity.pdbx_description
1 polymer ?
#
loop_
_entity_poly.entity_id
_entity_poly.type
_entity_poly.pdbx_seq_one_letter_code
_entity_poly.pdbx_strand_id
1 'polypeptide(L)'
;MGRRELRLTRRHAVAAAAAIVQQGASSQYRWRVGAVDAVPLTLQQSTSMILERCSSDFLSSVLSTGRVLYRGEGIPRPALVSAPPDLLADAYGSDDALRFFESLERCLVSSGSLARPSTAHIAVARLEAAAVWGAPATIWPLGRLSYVWPTRRLDVWPTQSRSEAEAQCSSDYSVDRGLATALLKGHEILFATDERSSYVALPLAVCSPQTILRELRKQYRGHGARAAPHLEP
;
A
#
# COMPACT_ATOMS: atom_id res chain seq x y z
N MET A 1 -7.48 -64.56 27.10
CA MET A 1 -8.10 -63.22 27.29
C MET A 1 -7.00 -62.17 27.08
N GLY A 2 -6.64 -61.76 25.86
CA GLY A 2 -7.47 -61.05 24.90
C GLY A 2 -7.10 -59.55 24.82
N ARG A 3 -5.81 -59.20 24.92
CA ARG A 3 -5.34 -57.81 24.74
C ARG A 3 -5.06 -57.58 23.26
N ARG A 4 -6.01 -56.94 22.57
CA ARG A 4 -5.87 -56.48 21.18
C ARG A 4 -4.82 -55.36 21.11
N GLU A 5 -3.78 -55.62 20.34
CA GLU A 5 -2.94 -54.59 19.72
C GLU A 5 -3.79 -53.69 18.83
N LEU A 6 -3.64 -52.37 18.98
CA LEU A 6 -4.06 -51.39 17.98
C LEU A 6 -2.81 -50.64 17.52
N ARG A 7 -2.14 -51.22 16.52
CA ARG A 7 -1.23 -50.51 15.62
C ARG A 7 -2.09 -49.64 14.70
N LEU A 8 -1.98 -48.32 14.83
CA LEU A 8 -2.51 -47.35 13.87
C LEU A 8 -1.32 -46.66 13.19
N THR A 9 -0.92 -47.24 12.05
CA THR A 9 -0.09 -46.61 11.03
C THR A 9 -0.96 -45.83 10.04
N ARG A 10 -0.57 -44.59 9.73
CA ARG A 10 -0.73 -43.82 8.47
C ARG A 10 -0.79 -42.33 8.86
N ARG A 11 0.29 -41.55 8.75
CA ARG A 11 0.76 -40.86 7.52
C ARG A 11 -0.40 -40.44 6.60
N HIS A 12 -0.43 -39.14 6.26
CA HIS A 12 -1.40 -38.38 5.47
C HIS A 12 -2.44 -37.59 6.27
N ALA A 13 -2.04 -36.39 6.71
CA ALA A 13 -2.93 -35.23 6.86
C ALA A 13 -2.10 -33.92 6.78
N VAL A 14 -1.34 -33.76 5.70
CA VAL A 14 -0.84 -32.45 5.25
C VAL A 14 -1.68 -32.12 4.03
N ALA A 15 -2.76 -31.36 4.22
CA ALA A 15 -3.54 -30.60 3.23
C ALA A 15 -4.99 -30.45 3.73
N ALA A 16 -5.25 -29.44 4.55
CA ALA A 16 -6.59 -28.84 4.72
C ALA A 16 -6.48 -27.61 5.63
N ALA A 17 -5.84 -26.54 5.14
CA ALA A 17 -5.97 -25.20 5.72
C ALA A 17 -6.23 -24.18 4.60
N ALA A 18 -7.02 -24.60 3.60
CA ALA A 18 -7.68 -23.73 2.66
C ALA A 18 -9.18 -23.76 2.97
N ALA A 19 -9.81 -22.59 2.97
CA ALA A 19 -11.22 -22.35 3.26
C ALA A 19 -11.61 -22.27 4.76
N ILE A 20 -11.12 -21.23 5.44
CA ILE A 20 -12.03 -20.42 6.26
C ILE A 20 -12.31 -19.17 5.43
N VAL A 21 -13.33 -19.28 4.57
CA VAL A 21 -13.97 -18.15 3.92
C VAL A 21 -14.79 -17.46 5.00
N GLN A 22 -14.24 -16.42 5.62
CA GLN A 22 -15.07 -15.45 6.33
C GLN A 22 -15.84 -14.66 5.27
N GLN A 23 -17.09 -15.09 5.06
CA GLN A 23 -18.13 -14.28 4.47
C GLN A 23 -18.35 -13.06 5.39
N GLY A 24 -17.80 -11.92 4.99
CA GLY A 24 -18.01 -10.62 5.62
C GLY A 24 -17.61 -9.54 4.65
N ALA A 25 -18.62 -8.84 4.10
CA ALA A 25 -18.55 -7.78 3.09
C ALA A 25 -18.07 -8.22 1.68
N SER A 26 -19.07 -8.32 0.81
CA SER A 26 -18.95 -8.46 -0.65
C SER A 26 -18.06 -7.38 -1.27
N SER A 27 -17.00 -7.81 -1.94
CA SER A 27 -16.37 -7.06 -3.03
C SER A 27 -16.25 -8.04 -4.20
N GLN A 28 -17.27 -8.05 -5.06
CA GLN A 28 -17.20 -8.71 -6.38
C GLN A 28 -16.46 -7.83 -7.41
N TYR A 29 -15.65 -6.87 -6.95
CA TYR A 29 -15.00 -5.88 -7.81
C TYR A 29 -13.79 -6.49 -8.51
N ARG A 30 -14.04 -7.09 -9.69
CA ARG A 30 -12.99 -7.47 -10.64
C ARG A 30 -12.55 -6.20 -11.36
N TRP A 31 -11.39 -5.66 -10.98
CA TRP A 31 -10.77 -4.51 -11.63
C TRP A 31 -10.60 -4.77 -13.13
N ARG A 32 -11.19 -3.92 -13.99
CA ARG A 32 -10.69 -3.72 -15.34
C ARG A 32 -9.47 -2.84 -15.22
N VAL A 33 -8.35 -3.46 -14.88
CA VAL A 33 -7.07 -2.78 -14.87
C VAL A 33 -6.84 -2.31 -16.30
N GLY A 34 -6.96 -1.00 -16.56
CA GLY A 34 -6.43 -0.40 -17.78
C GLY A 34 -4.97 -0.86 -17.92
N ALA A 35 -4.48 -1.07 -19.15
CA ALA A 35 -3.15 -1.64 -19.36
C ALA A 35 -2.13 -0.97 -18.44
N VAL A 36 -1.64 -1.72 -17.45
CA VAL A 36 -0.64 -1.21 -16.51
C VAL A 36 0.67 -1.22 -17.24
N ASP A 37 1.24 -0.03 -17.42
CA ASP A 37 2.61 0.08 -17.86
C ASP A 37 3.52 -0.38 -16.71
N ALA A 38 3.89 -1.66 -16.75
CA ALA A 38 4.79 -2.30 -15.81
C ALA A 38 6.11 -2.63 -16.51
N VAL A 39 7.17 -1.89 -16.17
CA VAL A 39 8.52 -2.16 -16.67
C VAL A 39 9.23 -3.10 -15.69
N PRO A 40 9.62 -4.32 -16.11
CA PRO A 40 10.29 -5.27 -15.23
C PRO A 40 11.61 -4.75 -14.68
N LEU A 41 11.88 -5.04 -13.41
CA LEU A 41 13.12 -4.70 -12.72
C LEU A 41 13.75 -5.94 -12.08
N THR A 42 15.05 -5.89 -11.83
CA THR A 42 15.71 -6.77 -10.86
C THR A 42 15.55 -6.22 -9.44
N LEU A 43 15.84 -7.04 -8.43
CA LEU A 43 15.86 -6.57 -7.03
C LEU A 43 16.89 -5.45 -6.85
N GLN A 44 18.07 -5.56 -7.47
CA GLN A 44 19.11 -4.54 -7.39
C GLN A 44 18.64 -3.21 -7.99
N GLN A 45 18.11 -3.24 -9.21
CA GLN A 45 17.55 -2.04 -9.87
C GLN A 45 16.45 -1.41 -9.02
N SER A 46 15.59 -2.24 -8.43
CA SER A 46 14.52 -1.78 -7.55
C SER A 46 15.09 -1.06 -6.32
N THR A 47 16.08 -1.64 -5.63
CA THR A 47 16.69 -1.01 -4.44
C THR A 47 17.40 0.30 -4.77
N SER A 48 18.14 0.36 -5.88
CA SER A 48 18.78 1.60 -6.34
C SER A 48 17.74 2.68 -6.62
N MET A 49 16.69 2.34 -7.38
CA MET A 49 15.62 3.28 -7.71
C MET A 49 14.89 3.80 -6.46
N ILE A 50 14.62 2.92 -5.49
CA ILE A 50 14.00 3.29 -4.21
C ILE A 50 14.89 4.29 -3.46
N LEU A 51 16.19 4.03 -3.34
CA LEU A 51 17.10 4.89 -2.59
C LEU A 51 17.32 6.25 -3.26
N GLU A 52 17.37 6.27 -4.59
CA GLU A 52 17.65 7.47 -5.38
C GLU A 52 16.42 8.36 -5.55
N ARG A 53 15.23 7.77 -5.63
CA ARG A 53 14.03 8.48 -6.10
C ARG A 53 12.85 8.49 -5.14
N CYS A 54 12.80 7.62 -4.13
CA CYS A 54 11.77 7.79 -3.09
C CYS A 54 12.07 9.03 -2.26
N SER A 55 11.03 9.78 -1.89
CA SER A 55 11.19 10.91 -0.97
C SER A 55 11.88 10.49 0.34
N SER A 56 12.75 11.35 0.85
CA SER A 56 13.48 11.13 2.11
C SER A 56 12.54 10.88 3.29
N ASP A 57 11.41 11.60 3.33
CA ASP A 57 10.43 11.52 4.40
C ASP A 57 9.71 10.16 4.41
N PHE A 58 9.40 9.63 3.22
CA PHE A 58 8.87 8.29 3.07
C PHE A 58 9.86 7.24 3.52
N LEU A 59 11.10 7.29 3.01
CA LEU A 59 12.15 6.34 3.38
C LEU A 59 12.42 6.38 4.89
N SER A 60 12.55 7.57 5.48
CA SER A 60 12.75 7.74 6.92
C SER A 60 11.60 7.14 7.73
N SER A 61 10.35 7.38 7.32
CA SER A 61 9.16 6.83 7.98
C SER A 61 9.13 5.30 7.89
N VAL A 62 9.42 4.71 6.73
CA VAL A 62 9.46 3.27 6.53
C VAL A 62 10.59 2.62 7.33
N LEU A 63 11.79 3.20 7.30
CA LEU A 63 12.97 2.64 7.96
C LEU A 63 12.86 2.70 9.49
N SER A 64 12.32 3.80 10.03
CA SER A 64 12.13 4.00 11.48
C SER A 64 11.03 3.12 12.06
N THR A 65 9.92 2.95 11.34
CA THR A 65 8.79 2.12 11.79
C THR A 65 8.97 0.64 11.46
N GLY A 66 9.79 0.31 10.46
CA GLY A 66 9.88 -1.04 9.90
C GLY A 66 8.60 -1.48 9.17
N ARG A 67 7.69 -0.55 8.86
CA ARG A 67 6.44 -0.78 8.16
C ARG A 67 6.54 -0.27 6.72
N VAL A 68 5.96 -0.99 5.77
CA VAL A 68 5.94 -0.63 4.34
C VAL A 68 4.49 -0.45 3.88
N LEU A 69 4.31 0.18 2.73
CA LEU A 69 3.04 0.19 2.03
C LEU A 69 2.88 -1.03 1.14
N TYR A 70 1.63 -1.49 1.03
CA TYR A 70 1.23 -2.61 0.19
C TYR A 70 0.11 -2.18 -0.77
N ARG A 71 0.09 -2.80 -1.95
CA ARG A 71 -1.04 -2.77 -2.88
C ARG A 71 -1.19 -4.15 -3.53
N GLY A 72 -2.41 -4.50 -3.91
CA GLY A 72 -2.68 -5.68 -4.73
C GLY A 72 -2.41 -5.35 -6.19
N GLU A 73 -1.34 -5.92 -6.76
CA GLU A 73 -0.85 -5.57 -8.11
C GLU A 73 -0.97 -6.73 -9.11
N GLY A 74 -1.00 -7.97 -8.63
CA GLY A 74 -1.01 -9.15 -9.52
C GLY A 74 0.26 -9.32 -10.38
N ILE A 75 1.33 -8.57 -10.09
CA ILE A 75 2.59 -8.65 -10.84
C ILE A 75 3.44 -9.86 -10.41
N PRO A 76 4.07 -10.59 -11.35
CA PRO A 76 4.84 -11.80 -11.04
C PRO A 76 6.28 -11.53 -10.61
N ARG A 77 6.79 -10.30 -10.86
CA ARG A 77 8.19 -9.91 -10.61
C ARG A 77 8.27 -8.42 -10.24
N PRO A 78 9.38 -7.98 -9.62
CA PRO A 78 9.64 -6.55 -9.41
C PRO A 78 9.41 -5.73 -10.67
N ALA A 79 8.77 -4.58 -10.53
CA ALA A 79 8.47 -3.71 -11.65
C ALA A 79 8.39 -2.24 -11.22
N LEU A 80 8.72 -1.35 -12.15
CA LEU A 80 8.28 0.05 -12.13
C LEU A 80 6.86 0.07 -12.70
N VAL A 81 5.92 0.60 -11.94
CA VAL A 81 4.51 0.67 -12.29
C VAL A 81 4.10 2.12 -12.47
N SER A 82 3.46 2.42 -13.61
CA SER A 82 2.82 3.69 -13.90
C SER A 82 1.39 3.40 -14.36
N ALA A 83 0.45 3.36 -13.42
CA ALA A 83 -0.96 3.15 -13.70
C ALA A 83 -1.71 4.48 -13.66
N PRO A 84 -2.72 4.70 -14.52
CA PRO A 84 -3.61 5.83 -14.34
C PRO A 84 -4.39 5.69 -13.02
N PRO A 85 -4.67 6.80 -12.31
CA PRO A 85 -5.56 6.81 -11.15
C PRO A 85 -6.94 6.26 -11.54
N ASP A 86 -7.49 5.41 -10.68
CA ASP A 86 -8.68 4.60 -10.94
C ASP A 86 -9.87 4.96 -10.04
N LEU A 87 -9.68 5.83 -9.06
CA LEU A 87 -10.68 6.11 -8.01
C LEU A 87 -11.91 6.90 -8.50
N LEU A 88 -11.84 7.55 -9.65
CA LEU A 88 -12.96 8.29 -10.26
C LEU A 88 -13.46 7.67 -11.57
N ALA A 89 -12.78 6.65 -12.11
CA ALA A 89 -13.07 6.12 -13.45
C ALA A 89 -14.16 5.04 -13.46
N ASP A 90 -14.30 4.27 -12.36
CA ASP A 90 -15.29 3.19 -12.19
C ASP A 90 -15.42 2.83 -10.69
N ALA A 91 -15.48 3.87 -9.84
CA ALA A 91 -15.23 3.81 -8.40
C ALA A 91 -15.99 2.66 -7.71
N TYR A 92 -15.30 1.54 -7.49
CA TYR A 92 -15.82 0.36 -6.79
C TYR A 92 -17.22 -0.07 -7.27
N GLY A 93 -17.54 0.10 -8.56
CA GLY A 93 -18.86 -0.23 -9.13
C GLY A 93 -20.06 0.27 -8.31
N SER A 94 -19.93 1.41 -7.61
CA SER A 94 -20.93 1.92 -6.67
C SER A 94 -21.05 3.44 -6.77
N ASP A 95 -22.27 3.93 -6.99
CA ASP A 95 -22.59 5.36 -7.00
C ASP A 95 -22.24 6.04 -5.65
N ASP A 96 -22.32 5.31 -4.54
CA ASP A 96 -21.94 5.84 -3.23
C ASP A 96 -20.41 6.04 -3.13
N ALA A 97 -19.63 5.12 -3.68
CA ALA A 97 -18.18 5.26 -3.74
C ALA A 97 -17.78 6.43 -4.66
N LEU A 98 -18.42 6.54 -5.82
CA LEU A 98 -18.19 7.66 -6.74
C LEU A 98 -18.47 9.01 -6.07
N ARG A 99 -19.66 9.17 -5.46
CA ARG A 99 -20.03 10.39 -4.72
C ARG A 99 -19.04 10.71 -3.60
N PHE A 100 -18.59 9.70 -2.87
CA PHE A 100 -17.58 9.86 -1.83
C PHE A 100 -16.26 10.39 -2.40
N PHE A 101 -15.72 9.77 -3.45
CA PHE A 101 -14.46 10.19 -4.05
C PHE A 101 -14.58 11.55 -4.74
N GLU A 102 -15.71 11.91 -5.33
CA GLU A 102 -15.97 13.27 -5.85
C GLU A 102 -16.00 14.32 -4.73
N SER A 103 -16.57 13.97 -3.58
CA SER A 103 -16.54 14.83 -2.39
C SER A 103 -15.11 15.01 -1.89
N LEU A 104 -14.37 13.90 -1.70
CA LEU A 104 -12.98 13.90 -1.27
C LEU A 104 -12.07 14.67 -2.25
N GLU A 105 -12.30 14.55 -3.55
CA GLU A 105 -11.61 15.29 -4.61
C GLU A 105 -11.74 16.80 -4.42
N ARG A 106 -12.96 17.34 -4.36
CA ARG A 106 -13.20 18.78 -4.19
C ARG A 106 -12.49 19.34 -2.96
N CYS A 107 -12.41 18.53 -1.93
CA CYS A 107 -11.83 18.89 -0.65
C CYS A 107 -10.32 18.92 -0.65
N LEU A 108 -9.70 17.90 -1.23
CA LEU A 108 -8.25 17.84 -1.36
C LEU A 108 -7.74 18.86 -2.39
N VAL A 109 -8.56 19.21 -3.39
CA VAL A 109 -8.30 20.38 -4.25
C VAL A 109 -8.28 21.66 -3.42
N SER A 110 -9.26 21.88 -2.53
CA SER A 110 -9.32 23.09 -1.70
C SER A 110 -8.16 23.21 -0.70
N SER A 111 -7.58 22.08 -0.27
CA SER A 111 -6.40 22.06 0.60
C SER A 111 -5.07 22.13 -0.16
N GLY A 112 -5.09 22.16 -1.50
CA GLY A 112 -3.89 22.16 -2.33
C GLY A 112 -3.12 20.83 -2.35
N SER A 113 -3.74 19.72 -1.95
CA SER A 113 -3.09 18.39 -1.95
C SER A 113 -2.92 17.88 -3.38
N LEU A 114 -1.75 17.32 -3.68
CA LEU A 114 -1.54 16.58 -4.94
C LEU A 114 -2.09 15.16 -4.85
N ALA A 115 -2.13 14.57 -3.65
CA ALA A 115 -2.77 13.28 -3.42
C ALA A 115 -4.28 13.46 -3.30
N ARG A 116 -4.99 13.29 -4.41
CA ARG A 116 -6.46 13.38 -4.52
C ARG A 116 -6.98 12.27 -5.44
N PRO A 117 -8.25 11.86 -5.33
CA PRO A 117 -8.81 10.75 -6.10
C PRO A 117 -8.49 10.75 -7.61
N SER A 118 -8.46 11.92 -8.26
CA SER A 118 -8.14 12.02 -9.69
C SER A 118 -6.67 11.77 -10.07
N THR A 119 -5.75 11.83 -9.10
CA THR A 119 -4.30 11.81 -9.34
C THR A 119 -3.57 10.73 -8.54
N ALA A 120 -4.22 10.13 -7.55
CA ALA A 120 -3.60 9.29 -6.56
C ALA A 120 -4.00 7.82 -6.66
N HIS A 121 -3.23 7.00 -5.97
CA HIS A 121 -3.53 5.60 -5.73
C HIS A 121 -3.75 5.35 -4.24
N ILE A 122 -4.51 4.31 -3.90
CA ILE A 122 -4.64 3.83 -2.53
C ILE A 122 -3.63 2.72 -2.30
N ALA A 123 -2.93 2.81 -1.17
CA ALA A 123 -2.12 1.73 -0.62
C ALA A 123 -2.37 1.60 0.87
N VAL A 124 -1.98 0.47 1.45
CA VAL A 124 -2.29 0.15 2.85
C VAL A 124 -1.05 -0.27 3.61
N ALA A 125 -0.99 0.01 4.90
CA ALA A 125 0.05 -0.50 5.77
C ALA A 125 -0.24 -1.91 6.35
N ARG A 126 -1.35 -2.54 5.92
CA ARG A 126 -1.82 -3.87 6.36
C ARG A 126 -1.81 -4.86 5.20
N LEU A 127 -1.05 -5.94 5.33
CA LEU A 127 -0.88 -6.91 4.25
C LEU A 127 -2.22 -7.55 3.83
N GLU A 128 -3.04 -7.92 4.82
CA GLU A 128 -4.33 -8.55 4.62
C GLU A 128 -5.32 -7.65 3.86
N ALA A 129 -5.26 -6.33 4.07
CA ALA A 129 -6.10 -5.38 3.34
C ALA A 129 -5.68 -5.28 1.87
N ALA A 130 -4.37 -5.27 1.57
CA ALA A 130 -3.88 -5.24 0.19
C ALA A 130 -4.26 -6.50 -0.59
N ALA A 131 -4.30 -7.66 0.10
CA ALA A 131 -4.64 -8.94 -0.51
C ALA A 131 -6.10 -8.98 -1.04
N VAL A 132 -6.97 -8.11 -0.55
CA VAL A 132 -8.36 -7.97 -1.07
C VAL A 132 -8.35 -7.47 -2.52
N TRP A 133 -7.35 -6.69 -2.92
CA TRP A 133 -7.27 -6.11 -4.27
C TRP A 133 -6.50 -6.97 -5.27
N GLY A 134 -5.72 -7.94 -4.80
CA GLY A 134 -4.93 -8.83 -5.65
C GLY A 134 -3.74 -9.43 -4.91
N ALA A 135 -2.81 -10.04 -5.66
CA ALA A 135 -1.58 -10.55 -5.06
C ALA A 135 -0.77 -9.37 -4.48
N PRO A 136 -0.46 -9.38 -3.17
CA PRO A 136 0.16 -8.24 -2.52
C PRO A 136 1.60 -8.04 -2.97
N ALA A 137 1.96 -6.79 -3.17
CA ALA A 137 3.31 -6.31 -3.39
C ALA A 137 3.59 -5.16 -2.42
N THR A 138 4.84 -5.00 -1.97
CA THR A 138 5.23 -3.74 -1.33
C THR A 138 5.35 -2.68 -2.42
N ILE A 139 4.84 -1.48 -2.16
CA ILE A 139 4.99 -0.37 -3.09
C ILE A 139 5.89 0.73 -2.52
N TRP A 140 6.60 1.41 -3.42
CA TRP A 140 7.58 2.43 -3.09
C TRP A 140 7.38 3.61 -4.04
N PRO A 141 6.63 4.65 -3.61
CA PRO A 141 6.35 5.82 -4.45
C PRO A 141 7.62 6.54 -4.88
N LEU A 142 7.75 6.85 -6.17
CA LEU A 142 8.91 7.53 -6.75
C LEU A 142 8.62 8.99 -7.03
N GLY A 143 9.59 9.86 -6.73
CA GLY A 143 9.47 11.30 -6.86
C GLY A 143 9.06 11.99 -5.55
N ARG A 144 8.63 13.25 -5.68
CA ARG A 144 8.08 14.00 -4.56
C ARG A 144 6.72 13.41 -4.18
N LEU A 145 6.64 12.91 -2.96
CA LEU A 145 5.43 12.29 -2.43
C LEU A 145 4.48 13.34 -1.85
N SER A 146 3.23 13.30 -2.27
CA SER A 146 2.10 13.83 -1.51
C SER A 146 1.23 12.66 -1.05
N TYR A 147 0.66 12.77 0.14
CA TYR A 147 -0.15 11.71 0.73
C TYR A 147 -1.24 12.25 1.66
N VAL A 148 -2.33 11.49 1.72
CA VAL A 148 -3.50 11.76 2.57
C VAL A 148 -3.91 10.47 3.25
N TRP A 149 -4.21 10.53 4.54
CA TRP A 149 -4.73 9.38 5.29
C TRP A 149 -5.80 9.81 6.31
N PRO A 150 -6.79 8.96 6.59
CA PRO A 150 -7.86 9.26 7.54
C PRO A 150 -7.36 9.22 8.99
N THR A 151 -7.66 10.23 9.80
CA THR A 151 -7.15 10.35 11.17
C THR A 151 -7.93 9.54 12.20
N ARG A 152 -9.20 9.21 11.91
CA ARG A 152 -10.14 8.57 12.84
C ARG A 152 -10.47 7.11 12.52
N ARG A 153 -10.17 6.65 11.31
CA ARG A 153 -10.46 5.30 10.81
C ARG A 153 -9.29 4.77 10.01
N LEU A 154 -9.23 3.46 9.79
CA LEU A 154 -8.14 2.84 9.05
C LEU A 154 -8.30 3.03 7.54
N ASP A 155 -9.52 2.92 7.03
CA ASP A 155 -9.78 2.84 5.59
C ASP A 155 -10.30 4.16 5.02
N VAL A 156 -9.88 4.50 3.80
CA VAL A 156 -10.41 5.63 3.02
C VAL A 156 -11.83 5.29 2.56
N TRP A 157 -12.06 4.05 2.13
CA TRP A 157 -13.38 3.55 1.71
C TRP A 157 -13.49 2.05 2.02
N PRO A 158 -14.66 1.52 2.43
CA PRO A 158 -15.95 2.19 2.65
C PRO A 158 -16.02 3.09 3.89
N THR A 159 -17.00 4.00 3.91
CA THR A 159 -17.43 4.71 5.13
C THR A 159 -18.38 3.84 5.95
N GLN A 160 -18.46 4.06 7.26
CA GLN A 160 -19.39 3.29 8.13
C GLN A 160 -20.84 3.73 7.94
N SER A 161 -21.05 4.95 7.42
CA SER A 161 -22.37 5.48 7.12
C SER A 161 -22.40 6.28 5.81
N ARG A 162 -23.60 6.40 5.23
CA ARG A 162 -23.83 7.25 4.06
C ARG A 162 -23.67 8.73 4.39
N SER A 163 -23.99 9.14 5.62
CA SER A 163 -23.75 10.50 6.11
C SER A 163 -22.27 10.87 6.19
N GLU A 164 -21.38 9.89 6.47
CA GLU A 164 -19.93 10.10 6.41
C GLU A 164 -19.42 10.30 4.98
N ALA A 165 -20.13 9.78 3.97
CA ALA A 165 -19.73 9.96 2.58
C ALA A 165 -19.90 11.42 2.11
N GLU A 166 -20.80 12.16 2.75
CA GLU A 166 -21.15 13.55 2.41
C GLU A 166 -20.50 14.57 3.37
N ALA A 167 -19.98 14.15 4.54
CA ALA A 167 -19.56 15.05 5.61
C ALA A 167 -18.03 15.31 5.69
N GLN A 168 -17.67 16.58 5.51
CA GLN A 168 -16.61 17.35 6.20
C GLN A 168 -15.13 16.92 6.09
N CYS A 169 -14.67 17.20 4.89
CA CYS A 169 -13.33 17.37 4.35
C CYS A 169 -12.16 18.07 5.07
N SER A 170 -12.19 18.43 6.34
CA SER A 170 -11.01 19.10 6.94
C SER A 170 -10.47 18.51 8.24
N SER A 171 -11.30 17.93 9.12
CA SER A 171 -10.78 17.37 10.38
C SER A 171 -10.33 15.92 10.29
N ASP A 172 -10.88 15.18 9.33
CA ASP A 172 -10.82 13.72 9.36
C ASP A 172 -9.68 13.16 8.51
N TYR A 173 -8.93 14.02 7.83
CA TYR A 173 -7.78 13.65 7.03
C TYR A 173 -6.52 14.43 7.42
N SER A 174 -5.40 13.73 7.36
CA SER A 174 -4.08 14.31 7.53
C SER A 174 -3.40 14.38 6.18
N VAL A 175 -3.06 15.60 5.74
CA VAL A 175 -2.39 15.87 4.46
C VAL A 175 -0.90 16.11 4.71
N ASP A 176 -0.05 15.36 4.02
CA ASP A 176 1.41 15.51 4.00
C ASP A 176 2.08 15.56 5.39
N ARG A 177 1.44 14.96 6.39
CA ARG A 177 1.98 14.87 7.76
C ARG A 177 1.62 13.55 8.43
N GLY A 178 2.48 13.12 9.35
CA GLY A 178 2.24 11.97 10.21
C GLY A 178 2.31 10.62 9.50
N LEU A 179 3.07 10.50 8.40
CA LEU A 179 3.22 9.24 7.66
C LEU A 179 3.65 8.06 8.54
N ALA A 180 4.66 8.23 9.40
CA ALA A 180 5.10 7.18 10.32
C ALA A 180 3.96 6.69 11.23
N THR A 181 3.11 7.61 11.72
CA THR A 181 1.92 7.28 12.50
C THR A 181 0.91 6.49 11.67
N ALA A 182 0.66 6.92 10.43
CA ALA A 182 -0.25 6.23 9.50
C ALA A 182 0.20 4.78 9.27
N LEU A 183 1.50 4.59 9.00
CA LEU A 183 2.12 3.28 8.80
C LEU A 183 2.03 2.38 10.04
N LEU A 184 2.32 2.92 11.22
CA LEU A 184 2.28 2.15 12.48
C LEU A 184 0.87 1.68 12.83
N LYS A 185 -0.13 2.53 12.59
CA LYS A 185 -1.54 2.24 12.88
C LYS A 185 -2.23 1.41 11.81
N GLY A 186 -1.58 1.18 10.66
CA GLY A 186 -2.16 0.34 9.60
C GLY A 186 -3.20 1.06 8.74
N HIS A 187 -3.10 2.39 8.58
CA HIS A 187 -4.02 3.15 7.76
C HIS A 187 -3.83 2.86 6.26
N GLU A 188 -4.91 3.06 5.52
CA GLU A 188 -4.88 3.34 4.09
C GLU A 188 -4.34 4.74 3.84
N ILE A 189 -3.57 4.86 2.77
CA ILE A 189 -2.91 6.08 2.35
C ILE A 189 -3.24 6.29 0.89
N LEU A 190 -3.89 7.41 0.60
CA LEU A 190 -3.99 7.96 -0.73
C LEU A 190 -2.66 8.66 -1.04
N PHE A 191 -1.95 8.26 -2.07
CA PHE A 191 -0.65 8.85 -2.41
C PHE A 191 -0.59 9.25 -3.88
N ALA A 192 0.09 10.36 -4.15
CA ALA A 192 0.43 10.79 -5.49
C ALA A 192 1.90 11.21 -5.53
N THR A 193 2.49 11.12 -6.71
CA THR A 193 3.84 11.63 -6.95
C THR A 193 3.86 12.53 -8.18
N ASP A 194 4.81 13.45 -8.22
CA ASP A 194 5.06 14.30 -9.39
C ASP A 194 5.51 13.51 -10.63
N GLU A 195 5.90 12.25 -10.46
CA GLU A 195 6.21 11.30 -11.52
C GLU A 195 4.98 10.50 -11.99
N ARG A 196 3.84 11.17 -12.16
CA ARG A 196 2.56 10.54 -12.55
C ARG A 196 2.14 9.43 -11.59
N SER A 197 2.42 9.59 -10.31
CA SER A 197 2.13 8.58 -9.28
C SER A 197 2.79 7.23 -9.53
N SER A 198 3.97 7.21 -10.17
CA SER A 198 4.76 6.01 -10.39
C SER A 198 5.32 5.44 -9.09
N TYR A 199 5.45 4.11 -9.02
CA TYR A 199 6.03 3.41 -7.87
C TYR A 199 6.80 2.15 -8.31
N VAL A 200 7.79 1.76 -7.50
CA VAL A 200 8.34 0.40 -7.59
C VAL A 200 7.44 -0.54 -6.81
N ALA A 201 7.02 -1.63 -7.43
CA ALA A 201 6.26 -2.69 -6.80
C ALA A 201 7.11 -3.97 -6.70
N LEU A 202 7.18 -4.54 -5.49
CA LEU A 202 7.94 -5.76 -5.19
C LEU A 202 6.98 -6.85 -4.70
N PRO A 203 6.64 -7.85 -5.54
CA PRO A 203 5.73 -8.91 -5.14
C PRO A 203 6.31 -9.76 -4.02
N LEU A 204 5.47 -10.08 -3.04
CA LEU A 204 5.90 -10.80 -1.83
C LEU A 204 6.33 -12.24 -2.09
N ALA A 205 5.90 -12.83 -3.20
CA ALA A 205 6.36 -14.14 -3.65
C ALA A 205 7.85 -14.15 -4.05
N VAL A 206 8.41 -12.98 -4.38
CA VAL A 206 9.81 -12.83 -4.82
C VAL A 206 10.69 -12.31 -3.69
N CYS A 207 10.21 -11.33 -2.92
CA CYS A 207 11.02 -10.69 -1.88
C CYS A 207 10.18 -10.32 -0.66
N SER A 208 10.64 -10.71 0.52
CA SER A 208 9.97 -10.32 1.77
C SER A 208 10.26 -8.85 2.13
N PRO A 209 9.33 -8.16 2.80
CA PRO A 209 9.55 -6.77 3.24
C PRO A 209 10.80 -6.64 4.12
N GLN A 210 11.07 -7.63 4.97
CA GLN A 210 12.24 -7.64 5.85
C GLN A 210 13.55 -7.71 5.06
N THR A 211 13.57 -8.45 3.96
CA THR A 211 14.74 -8.53 3.07
C THR A 211 15.02 -7.17 2.44
N ILE A 212 13.99 -6.51 1.90
CA ILE A 212 14.11 -5.18 1.30
C ILE A 212 14.59 -4.16 2.33
N LEU A 213 13.95 -4.11 3.51
CA LEU A 213 14.34 -3.20 4.59
C LEU A 213 15.78 -3.42 5.06
N ARG A 214 16.25 -4.67 5.09
CA ARG A 214 17.65 -4.98 5.43
C ARG A 214 18.60 -4.41 4.38
N GLU A 215 18.32 -4.62 3.09
CA GLU A 215 19.16 -4.09 2.01
C GLU A 215 19.15 -2.56 1.97
N LEU A 216 17.98 -1.94 2.13
CA LEU A 216 17.87 -0.48 2.20
C LEU A 216 18.67 0.07 3.39
N ARG A 217 18.56 -0.51 4.59
CA ARG A 217 19.34 -0.06 5.76
C ARG A 217 20.85 -0.16 5.54
N LYS A 218 21.31 -1.24 4.91
CA LYS A 218 22.73 -1.45 4.59
C LYS A 218 23.24 -0.34 3.66
N GLN A 219 22.52 -0.05 2.59
CA GLN A 219 22.91 0.94 1.60
C GLN A 219 22.73 2.38 2.09
N TYR A 220 21.66 2.65 2.86
CA TYR A 220 21.36 3.96 3.43
C TYR A 220 22.40 4.41 4.45
N ARG A 221 22.91 3.49 5.31
CA ARG A 221 24.04 3.79 6.21
C ARG A 221 25.32 4.14 5.44
N GLY A 222 25.56 3.50 4.31
CA GLY A 222 26.70 3.81 3.44
C GLY A 222 26.60 5.19 2.78
N HIS A 223 25.38 5.66 2.49
CA HIS A 223 25.14 6.98 1.89
C HIS A 223 25.14 8.10 2.95
N GLY A 224 24.51 7.88 4.11
CA GLY A 224 24.47 8.87 5.19
C GLY A 224 25.84 9.22 5.77
N ALA A 225 26.79 8.28 5.76
CA ALA A 225 28.17 8.54 6.16
C ALA A 225 28.93 9.49 5.20
N ARG A 226 28.42 9.72 3.99
CA ARG A 226 29.01 10.63 3.00
C ARG A 226 28.29 11.99 2.89
N ALA A 227 27.11 12.11 3.46
CA ALA A 227 26.22 13.26 3.26
C ALA A 227 25.64 13.79 4.58
N ALA A 228 26.42 13.79 5.68
CA ALA A 228 26.07 14.58 6.85
C ALA A 228 26.48 16.04 6.57
N PRO A 229 25.56 16.96 6.19
CA PRO A 229 25.83 18.37 6.36
C PRO A 229 26.04 18.61 7.86
N HIS A 230 27.04 19.42 8.20
CA HIS A 230 27.20 19.97 9.54
C HIS A 230 25.86 20.54 10.00
N LEU A 231 25.18 19.82 10.89
CA LEU A 231 24.18 20.40 11.77
C LEU A 231 24.99 21.19 12.79
N GLU A 232 25.15 22.49 12.53
CA GLU A 232 25.64 23.40 13.56
C GLU A 232 24.65 23.47 14.72
N PRO A 233 25.16 23.60 15.97
CA PRO A 233 24.38 23.49 17.20
C PRO A 233 23.32 24.60 17.37
#